data_AF-A0A8H2ZP00-F1
#
_entry.id   AF-A0A8H2ZP00-F1
#
_cell.length_a   1.000
_cell.length_b   1.000
_cell.length_c   1.000
_cell.angle_alpha   90.00
_cell.angle_beta   90.00
_cell.angle_gamma   90.00
#
_symmetry.space_group_name_H-M   'P 1'
#
loop_
_entity.id
_entity.type
_entity.pdbx_description
1 polymer ?
#
loop_
_entity_poly.entity_id
_entity_poly.type
_entity_poly.pdbx_seq_one_letter_code
_entity_poly.pdbx_strand_id
1 'polypeptide(L)'
;MRYTIVIAAIIPFVAAHGKIAVLTGDAGGNTTGLGIQGAVIPGAGTNKQTEVDTTVFNSKNAATDGLGKTKAGPNTMSNMKSVMAMSGETLPQVSDGGELSGTIHIVTTDGAGPYSAIVDPTGTGAFSQGTEAKVTTQVPGKRGNIAAPKQRSLMMRSLVNLGIVKRAKNVNEDYPIKVSMPAGMSCTGTVGDQKNVCLVKLANPSGAGPFGGVAAFQMASASGDSAAGNGTTAATTKRTIGAKFRA
;
A
#
# COMPACT_ATOMS: atom_id res chain seq x y z
N MET A 1 31.80 4.02 -43.37
CA MET A 1 30.74 3.30 -42.63
C MET A 1 30.63 3.91 -41.24
N ARG A 2 29.52 4.59 -40.94
CA ARG A 2 29.26 5.18 -39.62
C ARG A 2 28.42 4.17 -38.83
N TYR A 3 29.00 3.55 -37.82
CA TYR A 3 28.29 2.62 -36.94
C TYR A 3 27.62 3.41 -35.82
N THR A 4 26.29 3.53 -35.89
CA THR A 4 25.48 4.09 -34.81
C THR A 4 25.36 3.03 -33.72
N ILE A 5 26.10 3.19 -32.62
CA ILE A 5 25.94 2.34 -31.43
C ILE A 5 24.67 2.79 -30.72
N VAL A 6 23.58 2.03 -30.86
CA VAL A 6 22.38 2.19 -30.06
C VAL A 6 22.67 1.58 -28.68
N ILE A 7 22.99 2.43 -27.70
CA ILE A 7 23.03 2.03 -26.29
C ILE A 7 21.58 1.85 -25.85
N ALA A 8 21.07 0.63 -25.91
CA ALA A 8 19.84 0.27 -25.22
C ALA A 8 20.10 0.41 -23.71
N ALA A 9 19.52 1.46 -23.10
CA ALA A 9 19.53 1.61 -21.66
C ALA A 9 18.76 0.42 -21.05
N ILE A 10 19.50 -0.57 -20.55
CA ILE A 10 18.93 -1.67 -19.76
C ILE A 10 18.54 -1.07 -18.42
N ILE A 11 17.32 -0.54 -18.33
CA ILE A 11 16.76 -0.11 -17.05
C ILE A 11 16.59 -1.39 -16.22
N PRO A 12 17.30 -1.56 -15.09
CA PRO A 12 17.06 -2.69 -14.23
C PRO A 12 15.59 -2.63 -13.80
N PHE A 13 14.80 -3.63 -14.20
CA PHE A 13 13.47 -3.85 -13.67
C PHE A 13 13.64 -4.31 -12.23
N VAL A 14 13.59 -3.33 -11.34
CA VAL A 14 13.81 -3.48 -9.89
C VAL A 14 12.69 -4.34 -9.31
N ALA A 15 13.08 -5.50 -8.77
CA ALA A 15 12.22 -6.60 -8.32
C ALA A 15 11.83 -6.44 -6.84
N ALA A 16 10.60 -5.94 -6.60
CA ALA A 16 9.82 -5.75 -5.36
C ALA A 16 10.52 -5.48 -4.03
N HIS A 17 10.06 -4.44 -3.32
CA HIS A 17 10.62 -4.18 -2.00
C HIS A 17 9.60 -3.77 -0.92
N GLY A 18 8.37 -3.37 -1.25
CA GLY A 18 7.29 -3.20 -0.25
C GLY A 18 6.00 -2.65 -0.87
N LYS A 19 4.83 -3.14 -0.44
CA LYS A 19 3.51 -2.75 -0.98
C LYS A 19 2.50 -2.40 0.12
N ILE A 20 1.54 -1.54 -0.19
CA ILE A 20 0.39 -1.25 0.67
C ILE A 20 -0.58 -2.43 0.59
N ALA A 21 -0.57 -3.30 1.60
CA ALA A 21 -1.42 -4.48 1.65
C ALA A 21 -2.87 -4.12 2.00
N VAL A 22 -3.05 -3.23 2.97
CA VAL A 22 -4.35 -2.66 3.33
C VAL A 22 -4.14 -1.30 4.01
N LEU A 23 -5.07 -0.38 3.80
CA LEU A 23 -5.27 0.83 4.61
C LEU A 23 -6.76 0.96 4.95
N THR A 24 -7.03 1.48 6.14
CA THR A 24 -8.33 1.65 6.77
C THR A 24 -8.40 3.04 7.38
N GLY A 25 -9.53 3.72 7.20
CA GLY A 25 -9.77 5.03 7.80
C GLY A 25 -10.27 4.89 9.24
N ASP A 26 -10.08 5.92 10.05
CA ASP A 26 -10.57 5.98 11.43
C ASP A 26 -12.10 5.94 11.52
N ALA A 27 -12.82 6.38 10.47
CA ALA A 27 -14.26 6.22 10.33
C ALA A 27 -14.68 4.96 9.53
N GLY A 28 -13.75 4.04 9.27
CA GLY A 28 -14.01 2.76 8.59
C GLY A 28 -13.62 2.76 7.11
N GLY A 29 -14.12 1.76 6.37
CA GLY A 29 -13.74 1.49 4.99
C GLY A 29 -12.31 0.96 4.84
N ASN A 30 -11.96 0.42 3.67
CA ASN A 30 -10.63 -0.12 3.42
C ASN A 30 -10.22 0.05 1.95
N THR A 31 -8.92 -0.01 1.71
CA THR A 31 -8.34 0.05 0.37
C THR A 31 -7.03 -0.72 0.33
N THR A 32 -6.52 -0.98 -0.87
CA THR A 32 -5.15 -1.43 -1.12
C THR A 32 -4.38 -0.39 -1.92
N GLY A 33 -3.08 -0.60 -2.11
CA GLY A 33 -2.31 0.22 -3.05
C GLY A 33 -2.85 0.12 -4.49
N LEU A 34 -2.60 1.16 -5.28
CA LEU A 34 -2.74 1.11 -6.74
C LEU A 34 -1.75 0.11 -7.34
N GLY A 35 -2.23 -0.62 -8.35
CA GLY A 35 -1.43 -1.61 -9.07
C GLY A 35 -1.32 -2.98 -8.40
N ILE A 36 -2.02 -3.19 -7.27
CA ILE A 36 -2.19 -4.50 -6.65
C ILE A 36 -3.12 -5.36 -7.52
N GLN A 37 -2.73 -6.59 -7.82
CA GLN A 37 -3.56 -7.59 -8.51
C GLN A 37 -4.04 -8.62 -7.49
N GLY A 38 -5.36 -8.71 -7.30
CA GLY A 38 -5.99 -9.30 -6.10
C GLY A 38 -5.70 -10.76 -5.79
N ALA A 39 -5.71 -11.03 -4.48
CA ALA A 39 -6.04 -12.26 -3.76
C ALA A 39 -5.18 -13.53 -3.90
N VAL A 40 -4.37 -13.75 -4.93
CA VAL A 40 -3.50 -14.95 -4.96
C VAL A 40 -2.13 -14.62 -5.51
N ILE A 41 -1.39 -13.86 -4.72
CA ILE A 41 0.07 -13.84 -4.84
C ILE A 41 0.59 -14.54 -3.59
N PRO A 42 1.23 -15.72 -3.71
CA PRO A 42 1.77 -16.42 -2.56
C PRO A 42 2.63 -15.45 -1.73
N GLY A 43 2.31 -15.24 -0.45
CA GLY A 43 3.15 -14.45 0.44
C GLY A 43 4.57 -15.01 0.59
N ALA A 44 4.78 -16.27 0.16
CA ALA A 44 6.06 -16.92 0.02
C ALA A 44 6.16 -17.63 -1.35
N GLY A 45 7.24 -17.37 -2.09
CA GLY A 45 7.46 -17.93 -3.42
C GLY A 45 8.71 -17.35 -4.08
N THR A 46 8.99 -17.76 -5.33
CA THR A 46 10.07 -17.11 -6.10
C THR A 46 9.66 -15.69 -6.45
N ASN A 47 10.61 -14.77 -6.37
CA ASN A 47 10.53 -13.38 -6.77
C ASN A 47 9.58 -13.14 -7.98
N LYS A 48 9.74 -13.85 -9.11
CA LYS A 48 8.87 -13.66 -10.28
C LYS A 48 7.34 -13.81 -10.04
N GLN A 49 6.92 -14.53 -9.00
CA GLN A 49 5.53 -14.82 -8.65
C GLN A 49 4.99 -13.91 -7.55
N THR A 50 5.84 -13.34 -6.68
CA THR A 50 5.40 -12.54 -5.52
C THR A 50 5.45 -11.01 -5.72
N GLU A 51 5.91 -10.58 -6.89
CA GLU A 51 6.50 -9.24 -7.11
C GLU A 51 5.77 -8.33 -8.10
N VAL A 52 4.64 -8.73 -8.66
CA VAL A 52 3.95 -7.92 -9.71
C VAL A 52 3.29 -6.65 -9.16
N ASP A 53 3.15 -6.55 -7.83
CA ASP A 53 2.31 -5.58 -7.13
C ASP A 53 3.06 -4.40 -6.50
N THR A 54 4.40 -4.36 -6.53
CA THR A 54 5.14 -3.24 -5.91
C THR A 54 5.14 -2.04 -6.83
N THR A 55 4.65 -0.89 -6.33
CA THR A 55 4.77 0.38 -7.03
C THR A 55 6.17 0.95 -6.87
N VAL A 56 6.78 1.32 -8.00
CA VAL A 56 8.05 2.05 -8.08
C VAL A 56 7.79 3.47 -8.55
N PHE A 57 8.36 4.44 -7.85
CA PHE A 57 8.32 5.85 -8.22
C PHE A 57 9.58 6.28 -8.98
N ASN A 58 9.47 7.36 -9.76
CA ASN A 58 10.59 7.88 -10.55
C ASN A 58 11.56 8.75 -9.73
N SER A 59 11.19 9.14 -8.49
CA SER A 59 11.98 10.04 -7.65
C SER A 59 11.93 9.64 -6.18
N LYS A 60 13.07 9.81 -5.48
CA LYS A 60 13.18 9.57 -4.02
C LYS A 60 12.45 10.62 -3.20
N ASN A 61 12.19 11.78 -3.80
CA ASN A 61 11.35 12.79 -3.18
C ASN A 61 9.89 12.35 -3.30
N ALA A 62 9.23 12.14 -2.16
CA ALA A 62 7.83 11.74 -2.09
C ALA A 62 6.88 12.81 -2.68
N ALA A 63 7.23 14.09 -2.57
CA ALA A 63 6.46 15.21 -3.12
C ALA A 63 6.76 15.42 -4.62
N THR A 64 6.58 14.36 -5.41
CA THR A 64 6.69 14.39 -6.87
C THR A 64 5.46 13.77 -7.51
N ASP A 65 5.05 14.27 -8.66
CA ASP A 65 3.81 13.85 -9.29
C ASP A 65 3.86 12.43 -9.84
N GLY A 66 2.68 11.87 -10.09
CA GLY A 66 2.47 10.58 -10.72
C GLY A 66 2.19 9.44 -9.73
N LEU A 67 1.55 8.41 -10.25
CA LEU A 67 1.02 7.27 -9.48
C LEU A 67 2.01 6.09 -9.40
N GLY A 68 3.20 6.25 -9.98
CA GLY A 68 4.21 5.20 -10.10
C GLY A 68 3.84 4.14 -11.14
N LYS A 69 4.60 3.06 -11.16
CA LYS A 69 4.38 1.92 -12.05
C LYS A 69 4.67 0.62 -11.32
N THR A 70 3.97 -0.44 -11.70
CA THR A 70 4.30 -1.80 -11.30
C THR A 70 4.90 -2.56 -12.48
N LYS A 71 5.17 -3.86 -12.30
CA LYS A 71 5.62 -4.73 -13.40
C LYS A 71 4.57 -4.87 -14.50
N ALA A 72 3.29 -4.68 -14.17
CA ALA A 72 2.18 -4.73 -15.13
C ALA A 72 2.09 -3.48 -16.02
N GLY A 73 2.75 -2.37 -15.64
CA GLY A 73 2.73 -1.12 -16.38
C GLY A 73 2.57 0.11 -15.49
N PRO A 74 2.37 1.29 -16.07
CA PRO A 74 2.10 2.51 -15.32
C PRO A 74 0.78 2.41 -14.56
N ASN A 75 0.76 2.86 -13.32
CA ASN A 75 -0.47 3.00 -12.56
C ASN A 75 -1.27 4.18 -13.11
N THR A 76 -2.57 3.99 -13.24
CA THR A 76 -3.53 5.01 -13.71
C THR A 76 -4.72 5.07 -12.77
N MET A 77 -5.45 6.18 -12.79
CA MET A 77 -6.70 6.31 -12.02
C MET A 77 -7.76 5.27 -12.45
N SER A 78 -7.70 4.77 -13.68
CA SER A 78 -8.55 3.67 -14.15
C SER A 78 -8.35 2.39 -13.31
N ASN A 79 -7.11 2.14 -12.84
CA ASN A 79 -6.80 0.99 -12.01
C ASN A 79 -7.43 1.07 -10.62
N MET A 80 -7.93 2.23 -10.20
CA MET A 80 -8.57 2.38 -8.90
C MET A 80 -9.91 1.65 -8.82
N LYS A 81 -10.59 1.41 -9.96
CA LYS A 81 -11.76 0.52 -9.98
C LYS A 81 -11.40 -0.91 -9.56
N SER A 82 -10.24 -1.40 -9.99
CA SER A 82 -9.73 -2.71 -9.55
C SER A 82 -9.44 -2.73 -8.06
N VAL A 83 -8.87 -1.64 -7.51
CA VAL A 83 -8.61 -1.50 -6.07
C VAL A 83 -9.91 -1.57 -5.26
N MET A 84 -10.94 -0.85 -5.68
CA MET A 84 -12.25 -0.90 -5.03
C MET A 84 -12.89 -2.28 -5.15
N ALA A 85 -12.83 -2.95 -6.31
CA ALA A 85 -13.36 -4.30 -6.47
C ALA A 85 -12.71 -5.33 -5.51
N MET A 86 -11.45 -5.12 -5.12
CA MET A 86 -10.74 -5.99 -4.18
C MET A 86 -10.97 -5.64 -2.71
N SER A 87 -11.16 -4.35 -2.40
CA SER A 87 -11.23 -3.86 -1.02
C SER A 87 -12.65 -3.78 -0.50
N GLY A 88 -13.61 -3.49 -1.38
CA GLY A 88 -15.00 -3.22 -1.06
C GLY A 88 -15.49 -1.93 -1.72
N GLU A 89 -16.79 -1.67 -1.65
CA GLU A 89 -17.40 -0.48 -2.28
C GLU A 89 -17.10 0.83 -1.53
N THR A 90 -16.69 0.73 -0.26
CA THR A 90 -16.42 1.86 0.61
C THR A 90 -14.93 2.11 0.75
N LEU A 91 -14.46 3.22 0.18
CA LEU A 91 -13.10 3.71 0.41
C LEU A 91 -12.88 4.04 1.89
N PRO A 92 -11.63 4.04 2.38
CA PRO A 92 -11.29 4.48 3.73
C PRO A 92 -11.90 5.86 4.01
N GLN A 93 -12.67 5.96 5.08
CA GLN A 93 -13.30 7.19 5.53
C GLN A 93 -12.43 7.83 6.60
N VAL A 94 -11.96 9.05 6.35
CA VAL A 94 -11.05 9.74 7.26
C VAL A 94 -11.69 11.00 7.82
N SER A 95 -11.75 11.11 9.15
CA SER A 95 -12.24 12.33 9.81
C SER A 95 -11.27 13.50 9.64
N ASP A 96 -11.72 14.73 9.89
CA ASP A 96 -10.85 15.90 9.83
C ASP A 96 -9.74 15.82 10.90
N GLY A 97 -8.47 15.86 10.47
CA GLY A 97 -7.32 15.59 11.34
C GLY A 97 -7.19 14.12 11.81
N GLY A 98 -7.97 13.21 11.21
CA GLY A 98 -8.02 11.79 11.53
C GLY A 98 -6.79 11.00 11.09
N GLU A 99 -6.92 9.66 11.02
CA GLU A 99 -5.80 8.76 10.75
C GLU A 99 -6.16 7.69 9.70
N LEU A 100 -5.21 7.40 8.80
CA LEU A 100 -5.18 6.15 8.03
C LEU A 100 -4.27 5.14 8.74
N SER A 101 -4.77 3.94 8.95
CA SER A 101 -4.03 2.84 9.56
C SER A 101 -4.02 1.61 8.67
N GLY A 102 -2.97 0.81 8.70
CA GLY A 102 -2.97 -0.42 7.93
C GLY A 102 -1.65 -1.16 7.94
N THR A 103 -1.36 -1.85 6.84
CA THR A 103 -0.26 -2.80 6.75
C THR A 103 0.53 -2.60 5.46
N ILE A 104 1.85 -2.51 5.62
CA ILE A 104 2.80 -2.60 4.52
C ILE A 104 3.37 -4.02 4.52
N HIS A 105 3.23 -4.71 3.39
CA HIS A 105 3.86 -6.01 3.17
C HIS A 105 5.25 -5.79 2.56
N ILE A 106 6.29 -6.19 3.28
CA ILE A 106 7.69 -6.04 2.91
C ILE A 106 8.19 -7.34 2.29
N VAL A 107 8.33 -7.34 0.97
CA VAL A 107 8.80 -8.52 0.23
C VAL A 107 10.30 -8.70 0.42
N THR A 108 11.07 -7.61 0.39
CA THR A 108 12.51 -7.64 0.56
C THR A 108 13.03 -6.56 1.50
N THR A 109 14.30 -6.66 1.86
CA THR A 109 14.97 -5.78 2.81
C THR A 109 14.83 -4.30 2.48
N ASP A 110 14.77 -3.92 1.21
CA ASP A 110 14.97 -2.55 0.71
C ASP A 110 13.69 -1.78 0.37
N GLY A 111 12.52 -2.27 0.78
CA GLY A 111 11.30 -1.46 0.76
C GLY A 111 10.74 -1.22 2.14
N ALA A 112 11.56 -1.36 3.17
CA ALA A 112 11.19 -0.98 4.52
C ALA A 112 11.25 0.55 4.72
N GLY A 113 11.09 1.02 5.95
CA GLY A 113 11.01 2.46 6.25
C GLY A 113 12.35 3.20 6.41
N PRO A 114 12.30 4.47 6.86
CA PRO A 114 11.08 5.23 7.14
C PRO A 114 10.32 5.59 5.86
N TYR A 115 9.03 5.88 5.96
CA TYR A 115 8.15 6.24 4.85
C TYR A 115 7.78 7.71 4.97
N SER A 116 7.66 8.38 3.84
CA SER A 116 7.05 9.71 3.74
C SER A 116 5.64 9.56 3.20
N ALA A 117 4.69 10.34 3.73
CA ALA A 117 3.31 10.35 3.28
C ALA A 117 2.97 11.72 2.71
N ILE A 118 2.60 11.79 1.43
CA ILE A 118 2.12 13.02 0.80
C ILE A 118 0.68 12.82 0.36
N VAL A 119 -0.18 13.76 0.70
CA VAL A 119 -1.59 13.73 0.37
C VAL A 119 -1.88 14.72 -0.75
N ASP A 120 -2.47 14.21 -1.82
CA ASP A 120 -3.00 14.99 -2.94
C ASP A 120 -4.52 15.17 -2.76
N PRO A 121 -5.00 16.40 -2.46
CA PRO A 121 -6.41 16.67 -2.29
C PRO A 121 -7.21 16.62 -3.60
N THR A 122 -6.56 16.74 -4.75
CA THR A 122 -7.24 16.72 -6.07
C THR A 122 -7.57 15.31 -6.54
N GLY A 123 -6.92 14.31 -5.95
CA GLY A 123 -7.04 12.91 -6.33
C GLY A 123 -6.56 12.60 -7.76
N THR A 124 -5.65 13.40 -8.31
CA THR A 124 -5.15 13.25 -9.70
C THR A 124 -3.73 12.68 -9.78
N GLY A 125 -3.03 12.62 -8.66
CA GLY A 125 -1.61 12.26 -8.56
C GLY A 125 -0.67 13.46 -8.53
N ALA A 126 -1.18 14.66 -8.23
CA ALA A 126 -0.45 15.93 -8.18
C ALA A 126 0.27 16.14 -6.82
N PHE A 127 1.05 15.15 -6.39
CA PHE A 127 1.70 15.15 -5.07
C PHE A 127 2.76 16.24 -4.88
N SER A 128 3.26 16.87 -5.94
CA SER A 128 4.17 18.03 -5.82
C SER A 128 3.48 19.25 -5.19
N GLN A 129 2.16 19.34 -5.31
CA GLN A 129 1.31 20.34 -4.66
C GLN A 129 0.59 19.77 -3.43
N GLY A 130 0.91 18.52 -3.07
CA GLY A 130 0.31 17.83 -1.94
C GLY A 130 0.84 18.33 -0.60
N THR A 131 0.14 17.95 0.46
CA THR A 131 0.54 18.25 1.84
C THR A 131 1.16 17.02 2.48
N GLU A 132 2.26 17.19 3.21
CA GLU A 132 2.87 16.09 3.96
C GLU A 132 1.99 15.70 5.15
N ALA A 133 1.64 14.41 5.22
CA ALA A 133 0.95 13.81 6.34
C ALA A 133 1.95 13.13 7.28
N LYS A 134 1.68 13.15 8.57
CA LYS A 134 2.62 12.62 9.57
C LYS A 134 2.47 11.12 9.69
N VAL A 135 3.52 10.36 9.36
CA VAL A 135 3.55 8.92 9.63
C VAL A 135 3.84 8.69 11.12
N THR A 136 2.80 8.33 11.89
CA THR A 136 2.84 8.16 13.36
C THR A 136 3.37 6.79 13.77
N THR A 137 3.13 5.76 12.95
CA THR A 137 3.71 4.42 13.12
C THR A 137 4.50 4.06 11.88
N GLN A 138 5.81 3.89 12.06
CA GLN A 138 6.73 3.61 10.97
C GLN A 138 6.99 2.12 10.80
N VAL A 139 7.07 1.69 9.53
CA VAL A 139 7.75 0.43 9.19
C VAL A 139 9.22 0.53 9.64
N PRO A 140 9.75 -0.45 10.40
CA PRO A 140 11.13 -0.45 10.86
C PRO A 140 12.10 -0.43 9.67
N GLY A 141 13.20 0.30 9.79
CA GLY A 141 14.20 0.37 8.74
C GLY A 141 15.05 1.62 8.81
N LYS A 142 16.14 1.63 8.05
CA LYS A 142 17.04 2.78 7.89
C LYS A 142 17.32 2.98 6.41
N ARG A 143 17.00 4.17 5.88
CA ARG A 143 17.17 4.52 4.46
C ARG A 143 16.52 3.50 3.52
N GLY A 144 15.29 3.10 3.84
CA GLY A 144 14.53 2.13 3.08
C GLY A 144 14.88 0.67 3.33
N ASN A 145 15.84 0.38 4.21
CA ASN A 145 16.38 -0.96 4.41
C ASN A 145 16.11 -1.52 5.81
N ILE A 146 15.59 -2.73 5.93
CA ILE A 146 15.49 -3.52 7.17
C ILE A 146 16.53 -4.65 7.18
N ALA A 147 16.92 -5.09 8.38
CA ALA A 147 17.77 -6.25 8.52
C ALA A 147 17.04 -7.51 8.02
N ALA A 148 17.71 -8.32 7.21
CA ALA A 148 17.18 -9.62 6.81
C ALA A 148 16.88 -10.49 8.06
N PRO A 149 15.84 -11.34 8.03
CA PRO A 149 15.40 -12.10 9.19
C PRO A 149 16.56 -12.89 9.83
N LYS A 150 16.60 -12.87 11.17
CA LYS A 150 17.69 -13.45 11.97
C LYS A 150 17.77 -14.98 11.89
N GLN A 151 16.81 -15.66 11.24
CA GLN A 151 16.70 -17.13 11.18
C GLN A 151 17.83 -17.85 10.40
N ARG A 152 18.95 -17.19 10.10
CA ARG A 152 20.10 -17.88 9.53
C ARG A 152 20.85 -18.63 10.61
N SER A 153 21.03 -19.93 10.39
CA SER A 153 22.08 -20.71 11.06
C SER A 153 23.39 -19.90 11.11
N LEU A 154 24.15 -20.05 12.21
CA LEU A 154 25.46 -19.41 12.37
C LEU A 154 26.36 -19.65 11.16
N MET A 155 26.27 -20.84 10.54
CA MET A 155 26.98 -21.18 9.31
C MET A 155 26.63 -20.23 8.15
N MET A 156 25.34 -20.00 7.91
CA MET A 156 24.89 -19.10 6.84
C MET A 156 25.20 -17.63 7.14
N ARG A 157 25.29 -17.24 8.42
CA ARG A 157 25.81 -15.92 8.81
C ARG A 157 27.29 -15.79 8.48
N SER A 158 28.11 -16.79 8.83
CA SER A 158 29.55 -16.80 8.53
C SER A 158 29.80 -16.76 7.03
N LEU A 159 29.07 -17.54 6.23
CA LEU A 159 29.20 -17.54 4.77
C LEU A 159 28.83 -16.19 4.13
N VAL A 160 27.86 -15.45 4.68
CA VAL A 160 27.56 -14.07 4.21
C VAL A 160 28.68 -13.12 4.58
N ASN A 161 29.17 -13.19 5.81
CA ASN A 161 30.23 -12.31 6.30
C ASN A 161 31.54 -12.53 5.54
N LEU A 162 31.79 -13.77 5.10
CA LEU A 162 32.93 -14.15 4.25
C LEU A 162 32.69 -13.87 2.76
N GLY A 163 31.53 -13.34 2.36
CA GLY A 163 31.19 -13.03 0.97
C GLY A 163 30.91 -14.25 0.08
N ILE A 164 30.86 -15.46 0.66
CA ILE A 164 30.67 -16.72 -0.06
C ILE A 164 29.22 -16.88 -0.54
N VAL A 165 28.25 -16.37 0.23
CA VAL A 165 26.83 -16.36 -0.18
C VAL A 165 26.23 -14.97 -0.05
N LYS A 166 25.38 -14.58 -1.00
CA LYS A 166 24.67 -13.30 -0.94
C LYS A 166 23.68 -13.29 0.23
N ARG A 167 23.51 -12.12 0.86
CA ARG A 167 22.46 -11.89 1.86
C ARG A 167 21.09 -12.11 1.21
N ALA A 168 20.18 -12.83 1.88
CA ALA A 168 18.80 -12.96 1.42
C ALA A 168 18.19 -11.58 1.48
N LYS A 169 17.67 -11.16 0.33
CA LYS A 169 16.90 -9.94 0.23
C LYS A 169 15.46 -10.18 0.67
N ASN A 170 14.91 -11.37 0.51
CA ASN A 170 13.50 -11.63 0.83
C ASN A 170 13.29 -11.63 2.35
N VAL A 171 12.30 -10.85 2.80
CA VAL A 171 11.87 -10.71 4.19
C VAL A 171 10.46 -11.30 4.32
N ASN A 172 9.52 -10.93 3.43
CA ASN A 172 8.12 -11.37 3.41
C ASN A 172 7.44 -11.23 4.77
N GLU A 173 7.43 -10.01 5.30
CA GLU A 173 6.84 -9.69 6.60
C GLU A 173 5.88 -8.52 6.49
N ASP A 174 4.86 -8.53 7.33
CA ASP A 174 3.86 -7.47 7.44
C ASP A 174 4.19 -6.53 8.59
N TYR A 175 4.15 -5.24 8.32
CA TYR A 175 4.41 -4.20 9.30
C TYR A 175 3.27 -3.20 9.38
N PRO A 176 2.87 -2.77 10.59
CA PRO A 176 1.86 -1.74 10.75
C PRO A 176 2.40 -0.40 10.25
N ILE A 177 1.51 0.37 9.62
CA ILE A 177 1.74 1.78 9.30
C ILE A 177 0.54 2.59 9.76
N LYS A 178 0.80 3.80 10.23
CA LYS A 178 -0.23 4.77 10.58
C LYS A 178 0.16 6.17 10.13
N VAL A 179 -0.80 6.89 9.58
CA VAL A 179 -0.60 8.20 8.95
C VAL A 179 -1.69 9.15 9.43
N SER A 180 -1.31 10.14 10.22
CA SER A 180 -2.19 11.21 10.66
C SER A 180 -2.35 12.24 9.54
N MET A 181 -3.60 12.48 9.14
CA MET A 181 -3.95 13.43 8.09
C MET A 181 -3.86 14.87 8.60
N PRO A 182 -3.44 15.83 7.75
CA PRO A 182 -3.53 17.24 8.07
C PRO A 182 -4.98 17.68 8.33
N ALA A 183 -5.20 18.52 9.34
CA ALA A 183 -6.51 19.12 9.61
C ALA A 183 -6.88 20.18 8.56
N GLY A 184 -8.18 20.42 8.37
CA GLY A 184 -8.73 21.36 7.41
C GLY A 184 -8.63 20.90 5.95
N MET A 185 -8.30 19.63 5.70
CA MET A 185 -8.16 19.13 4.34
C MET A 185 -9.52 18.89 3.68
N SER A 186 -9.63 19.26 2.40
CA SER A 186 -10.80 18.97 1.56
C SER A 186 -10.37 18.22 0.32
N CYS A 187 -11.00 17.07 0.08
CA CYS A 187 -10.76 16.26 -1.10
C CYS A 187 -11.74 16.65 -2.21
N THR A 188 -11.25 16.77 -3.45
CA THR A 188 -12.06 17.12 -4.62
C THR A 188 -12.03 16.06 -5.72
N GLY A 189 -11.19 15.03 -5.55
CA GLY A 189 -11.06 13.95 -6.52
C GLY A 189 -12.29 13.06 -6.62
N THR A 190 -12.34 12.30 -7.71
CA THR A 190 -13.39 11.31 -7.97
C THR A 190 -12.75 10.01 -8.42
N VAL A 191 -13.20 8.89 -7.85
CA VAL A 191 -12.74 7.55 -8.17
C VAL A 191 -13.96 6.66 -8.37
N GLY A 192 -14.15 6.15 -9.59
CA GLY A 192 -15.41 5.47 -9.92
C GLY A 192 -16.57 6.40 -9.67
N ASP A 193 -17.52 5.97 -8.83
CA ASP A 193 -18.69 6.77 -8.43
C ASP A 193 -18.49 7.51 -7.10
N GLN A 194 -17.33 7.32 -6.44
CA GLN A 194 -17.01 7.97 -5.16
C GLN A 194 -16.45 9.37 -5.40
N LYS A 195 -17.06 10.36 -4.76
CA LYS A 195 -16.62 11.79 -4.76
C LYS A 195 -15.85 12.12 -3.49
N ASN A 196 -15.26 13.31 -3.41
CA ASN A 196 -14.49 13.76 -2.25
C ASN A 196 -13.31 12.83 -1.92
N VAL A 197 -12.64 12.34 -2.98
CA VAL A 197 -11.53 11.39 -2.86
C VAL A 197 -10.19 12.11 -2.90
N CYS A 198 -9.35 11.83 -1.93
CA CYS A 198 -7.93 12.20 -1.93
C CYS A 198 -7.09 10.97 -2.30
N LEU A 199 -5.84 11.24 -2.69
CA LEU A 199 -4.82 10.20 -2.79
C LEU A 199 -3.75 10.42 -1.72
N VAL A 200 -3.30 9.35 -1.09
CA VAL A 200 -2.09 9.35 -0.27
C VAL A 200 -1.01 8.55 -0.98
N LYS A 201 0.18 9.15 -1.12
CA LYS A 201 1.40 8.50 -1.56
C LYS A 201 2.25 8.15 -0.36
N LEU A 202 2.52 6.87 -0.18
CA LEU A 202 3.51 6.37 0.77
C LEU A 202 4.76 5.99 0.00
N ALA A 203 5.86 6.72 0.24
CA ALA A 203 7.11 6.52 -0.45
C ALA A 203 8.25 6.23 0.53
N ASN A 204 9.02 5.18 0.26
CA ASN A 204 10.25 4.87 0.96
C ASN A 204 11.45 5.52 0.25
N PRO A 205 12.53 5.86 0.97
CA PRO A 205 13.69 6.57 0.42
C PRO A 205 14.76 5.63 -0.14
N SER A 206 14.41 4.40 -0.55
CA SER A 206 15.41 3.38 -0.90
C SER A 206 16.25 3.77 -2.12
N GLY A 207 17.52 3.39 -2.08
CA GLY A 207 18.48 3.62 -3.15
C GLY A 207 18.24 2.74 -4.39
N ALA A 208 17.63 1.57 -4.21
CA ALA A 208 17.30 0.64 -5.29
C ALA A 208 16.11 1.11 -6.15
N GLY A 209 15.34 2.06 -5.64
CA GLY A 209 14.14 2.64 -6.23
C GLY A 209 13.27 3.15 -5.08
N PRO A 210 12.62 4.30 -5.19
CA PRO A 210 11.64 4.69 -4.20
C PRO A 210 10.41 3.79 -4.35
N PHE A 211 10.09 3.04 -3.31
CA PHE A 211 8.99 2.06 -3.31
C PHE A 211 7.83 2.51 -2.44
N GLY A 212 6.68 1.86 -2.59
CA GLY A 212 5.56 1.97 -1.69
C GLY A 212 4.26 1.83 -2.45
N GLY A 213 3.44 2.88 -2.45
CA GLY A 213 2.19 2.87 -3.19
C GLY A 213 1.41 4.17 -3.07
N VAL A 214 0.38 4.26 -3.90
CA VAL A 214 -0.63 5.31 -3.82
C VAL A 214 -1.95 4.64 -3.48
N ALA A 215 -2.71 5.19 -2.54
CA ALA A 215 -4.02 4.69 -2.15
C ALA A 215 -5.05 5.82 -2.15
N ALA A 216 -6.30 5.50 -2.48
CA ALA A 216 -7.42 6.41 -2.36
C ALA A 216 -8.06 6.33 -0.98
N PHE A 217 -8.48 7.48 -0.48
CA PHE A 217 -9.34 7.60 0.70
C PHE A 217 -10.32 8.76 0.49
N GLN A 218 -11.36 8.80 1.30
CA GLN A 218 -12.41 9.81 1.24
C GLN A 218 -12.48 10.52 2.58
N MET A 219 -12.75 11.82 2.59
CA MET A 219 -13.10 12.48 3.85
C MET A 219 -14.44 11.94 4.32
N ALA A 220 -14.51 11.49 5.58
CA ALA A 220 -15.77 11.15 6.20
C ALA A 220 -16.65 12.41 6.18
N SER A 221 -17.82 12.32 5.56
CA SER A 221 -18.80 13.40 5.61
C SER A 221 -19.09 13.76 7.06
N ALA A 222 -19.17 15.05 7.39
CA ALA A 222 -19.68 15.49 8.68
C ALA A 222 -21.16 15.07 8.77
N SER A 223 -21.40 13.85 9.29
CA SER A 223 -22.71 13.24 9.54
C SER A 223 -23.80 13.62 8.52
N GLY A 224 -23.90 12.89 7.39
CA GLY A 224 -25.00 13.14 6.45
C GLY A 224 -25.12 12.17 5.28
N ASP A 225 -24.01 11.74 4.68
CA ASP A 225 -24.05 10.82 3.54
C ASP A 225 -23.23 9.57 3.85
N SER A 226 -23.72 8.76 4.80
CA SER A 226 -23.39 7.35 4.78
C SER A 226 -24.08 6.75 3.56
N ALA A 227 -23.31 6.43 2.52
CA ALA A 227 -23.75 5.43 1.55
C ALA A 227 -24.26 4.24 2.36
N ALA A 228 -25.54 3.93 2.19
CA ALA A 228 -26.23 2.89 2.92
C ALA A 228 -25.57 1.54 2.62
N GLY A 229 -24.57 1.18 3.43
CA GLY A 229 -24.15 -0.20 3.58
C GLY A 229 -25.37 -0.94 4.12
N ASN A 230 -25.99 -1.75 3.27
CA ASN A 230 -27.08 -2.63 3.63
C ASN A 230 -26.53 -3.65 4.64
N GLY A 231 -26.49 -3.24 5.91
CA GLY A 231 -26.08 -4.08 7.02
C GLY A 231 -27.06 -5.25 7.10
N THR A 232 -26.61 -6.40 6.60
CA THR A 232 -27.22 -7.69 6.91
C THR A 232 -27.32 -7.80 8.42
N THR A 233 -28.51 -7.53 8.93
CA THR A 233 -28.84 -7.70 10.33
C THR A 233 -28.71 -9.19 10.60
N ALA A 234 -27.66 -9.57 11.33
CA ALA A 234 -27.51 -10.93 11.83
C ALA A 234 -28.69 -11.21 12.77
N ALA A 235 -29.73 -11.85 12.22
CA ALA A 235 -30.88 -12.30 12.97
C ALA A 235 -30.43 -13.45 13.90
N THR A 236 -30.18 -13.12 15.16
CA THR A 236 -30.06 -14.08 16.25
C THR A 236 -31.37 -14.87 16.35
N THR A 237 -31.43 -16.04 15.73
CA THR A 237 -32.51 -17.00 15.96
C THR A 237 -32.28 -17.66 17.31
N LYS A 238 -32.89 -17.10 18.35
CA LYS A 238 -33.03 -17.73 19.66
C LYS A 238 -33.98 -18.91 19.50
N ARG A 239 -33.45 -20.14 19.45
CA ARG A 239 -34.24 -21.37 19.36
C ARG A 239 -34.98 -21.62 20.67
N THR A 240 -36.28 -21.31 20.70
CA THR A 240 -37.18 -21.66 21.80
C THR A 240 -37.45 -23.16 21.75
N ILE A 241 -36.94 -23.93 22.71
CA ILE A 241 -37.31 -25.34 22.89
C ILE A 241 -38.59 -25.35 23.72
N GLY A 242 -39.73 -25.55 23.05
CA GLY A 242 -41.05 -25.63 23.66
C GLY A 242 -41.75 -26.95 23.32
N ALA A 243 -41.69 -27.87 24.28
CA ALA A 243 -42.72 -28.84 24.69
C ALA A 243 -43.32 -29.84 23.67
N LYS A 244 -43.19 -31.15 23.99
CA LYS A 244 -44.28 -32.03 24.51
C LYS A 244 -43.93 -33.51 24.29
N PHE A 245 -43.73 -34.26 25.37
CA PHE A 245 -43.92 -35.71 25.38
C PHE A 245 -44.83 -36.05 26.56
N ARG A 246 -46.07 -36.41 26.25
CA ARG A 246 -47.01 -37.15 27.10
C ARG A 246 -47.99 -37.88 26.20
N ALA A 247 -47.77 -39.18 26.04
CA ALA A 247 -48.72 -40.28 26.25
C ALA A 247 -47.91 -41.57 26.12
#